data_AF-A0A2E4P590-F1
#
_entry.id   AF-A0A2E4P590-F1
#
_cell.length_a   1.000
_cell.length_b   1.000
_cell.length_c   1.000
_cell.angle_alpha   90.00
_cell.angle_beta   90.00
_cell.angle_gamma   90.00
#
_symmetry.space_group_name_H-M   'P 1'
#
loop_
_entity.id
_entity.type
_entity.pdbx_description
1 polymer ?
#
loop_
_entity_poly.entity_id
_entity_poly.type
_entity_poly.pdbx_seq_one_letter_code
_entity_poly.pdbx_strand_id
1 'polypeptide(L)' 'MIKVIKYFFILILISGCGIYSFTGASISPDIKTISFQNFFNNSPLGPSNMSVLFNEKIKDYFERNTSLTIVDENGDL' A
#
# COMPACT_ATOMS: atom_id res chain seq x y z
N MET A 1 21.83 42.07 18.78
CA MET A 1 21.06 40.93 19.31
C MET A 1 19.86 40.52 18.44
N ILE A 2 19.02 41.45 17.95
CA ILE A 2 17.81 41.14 17.14
C ILE A 2 18.05 40.27 15.89
N LYS A 3 19.19 40.43 15.18
CA LYS A 3 19.49 39.67 13.95
C LYS A 3 19.63 38.17 14.22
N VAL A 4 20.24 37.78 15.34
CA VAL A 4 20.49 36.38 15.70
C VAL A 4 19.17 35.65 16.01
N ILE A 5 18.23 36.35 16.66
CA ILE A 5 16.87 35.85 16.92
C ILE A 5 16.09 35.58 15.63
N LYS A 6 16.27 36.42 14.60
CA LYS A 6 15.61 36.25 13.30
C LYS A 6 16.12 35.01 12.55
N TYR A 7 17.44 34.77 12.59
CA TYR A 7 18.06 33.57 12.01
C TYR A 7 17.69 32.30 12.79
N PHE A 8 17.51 32.38 14.10
CA PHE A 8 17.07 31.25 14.91
C PHE A 8 15.61 30.85 14.63
N PHE A 9 14.73 31.84 14.43
CA PHE A 9 13.33 31.58 14.08
C PHE A 9 13.17 30.90 12.71
N ILE A 10 14.04 31.20 11.75
CA ILE A 10 13.98 30.58 10.42
C ILE A 10 14.46 29.12 10.43
N LEU A 11 15.37 28.76 11.35
CA LEU A 11 15.87 27.39 11.49
C LEU A 11 14.80 26.43 12.05
N ILE A 12 13.94 26.92 12.94
CA ILE A 12 12.81 26.16 13.53
C ILE A 12 11.71 25.86 12.51
N LEU A 13 11.56 26.69 11.47
CA LEU A 13 10.56 26.45 10.41
C LEU A 13 10.95 25.30 9.46
N ILE A 14 12.21 24.87 9.45
CA ILE A 14 12.73 23.84 8.53
C ILE A 14 12.79 22.45 9.19
N SER A 15 12.61 22.35 10.51
CA SER A 15 12.74 21.09 11.26
C SER A 15 11.50 20.17 11.20
N GLY A 16 10.53 20.45 10.32
CA GLY A 16 9.30 19.66 10.15
C GLY A 16 9.31 18.63 9.01
N CYS A 17 10.37 18.58 8.19
CA CYS A 17 10.46 17.65 7.05
C CYS A 17 11.09 16.31 7.48
N GLY A 18 10.43 15.61 8.41
CA GLY A 18 10.84 14.27 8.84
C GLY A 18 9.95 13.20 8.21
N ILE A 19 10.55 12.31 7.41
CA ILE A 19 10.01 11.06 6.84
C ILE A 19 8.47 11.06 6.69
N TYR A 20 8.00 11.84 5.72
CA TYR A 20 6.62 11.74 5.26
C TYR A 20 6.50 10.51 4.36
N SER A 21 6.15 9.36 4.93
CA SER A 21 5.67 8.23 4.13
C SER A 21 4.18 8.39 3.91
N PHE A 22 3.78 8.96 2.76
CA PHE A 22 2.37 9.02 2.32
C PHE A 22 1.76 7.64 2.08
N THR A 23 2.58 6.58 2.13
CA THR A 23 2.20 5.17 2.12
C THR A 23 2.40 4.61 3.52
N GLY A 24 1.42 4.76 4.41
CA GLY A 24 1.52 4.40 5.84
C GLY A 24 1.77 2.92 6.18
N ALA A 25 2.01 2.08 5.17
CA ALA A 25 2.45 0.70 5.32
C ALA A 25 3.59 0.42 4.33
N SER A 26 4.80 0.27 4.85
CA SER A 26 5.91 -0.31 4.08
C SER A 26 5.77 -1.81 4.19
N ILE A 27 5.55 -2.50 3.06
CA ILE A 27 5.77 -3.95 3.01
C ILE A 27 7.24 -4.17 3.41
N SER A 28 7.51 -5.08 4.35
CA SER A 28 8.89 -5.39 4.75
C SER A 28 9.65 -5.86 3.51
N PRO A 29 10.90 -5.42 3.27
CA PRO A 29 11.68 -5.83 2.09
C PRO A 29 11.89 -7.34 1.99
N ASP A 30 11.64 -8.07 3.09
CA ASP A 30 11.72 -9.51 3.19
C ASP A 30 10.51 -10.24 2.57
N ILE A 31 9.37 -9.56 2.41
CA ILE A 31 8.14 -10.11 1.83
C ILE A 31 8.17 -9.87 0.32
N LYS A 32 8.17 -10.96 -0.45
CA LYS A 32 8.29 -10.89 -1.93
C LYS A 32 7.12 -11.54 -2.65
N THR A 33 6.36 -12.38 -1.98
CA THR A 33 5.29 -13.17 -2.59
C THR A 33 3.96 -12.99 -1.87
N ILE A 34 2.87 -13.07 -2.63
CA ILE A 34 1.50 -13.01 -2.11
C ILE A 34 0.65 -14.08 -2.79
N SER A 35 -0.20 -14.74 -2.02
CA SER A 35 -1.14 -15.75 -2.49
C SER A 35 -2.58 -15.31 -2.24
N PHE A 36 -3.48 -15.60 -3.18
CA PHE A 36 -4.89 -15.23 -3.08
C PHE A 36 -5.78 -16.46 -3.13
N GLN A 37 -6.70 -16.57 -2.19
CA GLN A 37 -7.80 -17.52 -2.30
C GLN A 37 -8.91 -16.93 -3.18
N ASN A 38 -9.44 -17.75 -4.08
CA ASN A 38 -10.52 -17.33 -4.98
C ASN A 38 -11.79 -16.96 -4.19
N PHE A 39 -12.35 -15.79 -4.50
CA PHE A 39 -13.63 -15.35 -3.97
C PHE A 39 -14.80 -15.93 -4.77
N PHE A 40 -15.78 -16.49 -4.06
CA PHE A 40 -17.01 -17.06 -4.64
C PHE A 40 -18.24 -16.25 -4.23
N ASN A 41 -19.06 -15.87 -5.21
CA ASN A 41 -20.30 -15.13 -4.99
C ASN A 41 -21.42 -16.12 -4.65
N ASN A 42 -21.81 -16.15 -3.38
CA ASN A 42 -22.90 -17.01 -2.88
C ASN A 42 -24.28 -16.30 -2.88
N SER A 43 -24.38 -15.11 -3.47
CA SER A 43 -25.63 -14.34 -3.50
C SER A 43 -26.55 -14.81 -4.65
N PRO A 44 -27.78 -15.25 -4.35
CA PRO A 44 -28.68 -15.86 -5.33
C PRO A 44 -29.23 -14.90 -6.40
N LEU A 45 -29.16 -13.59 -6.18
CA LEU A 45 -29.56 -12.55 -7.14
C LEU A 45 -28.39 -11.64 -7.54
N GLY A 46 -27.16 -12.06 -7.22
CA GLY A 46 -25.96 -11.30 -7.55
C GLY A 46 -25.57 -11.41 -9.03
N PRO A 47 -24.77 -10.46 -9.54
CA PRO A 47 -24.22 -10.56 -10.88
C PRO A 47 -23.34 -11.81 -11.03
N SER A 48 -23.49 -12.52 -12.15
CA SER A 48 -22.78 -13.77 -12.44
C SER A 48 -21.27 -13.61 -12.57
N ASN A 49 -20.79 -12.42 -12.95
CA ASN A 49 -19.38 -12.11 -13.12
C ASN A 49 -18.72 -11.48 -11.87
N MET A 50 -19.43 -11.36 -10.74
CA MET A 50 -18.91 -10.68 -9.55
C MET A 50 -17.64 -11.37 -9.01
N SER A 51 -17.63 -12.69 -8.95
CA SER A 51 -16.46 -13.47 -8.53
C SER A 51 -15.24 -13.21 -9.40
N VAL A 52 -15.44 -13.21 -10.72
CA VAL A 52 -14.38 -12.99 -11.70
C VAL A 52 -13.81 -11.59 -11.55
N LEU A 53 -14.68 -10.57 -11.57
CA LEU A 53 -14.28 -9.17 -11.45
C LEU A 53 -13.54 -8.87 -10.15
N PHE A 54 -13.96 -9.46 -9.04
CA PHE A 54 -13.29 -9.27 -7.76
C PHE A 54 -11.88 -9.86 -7.75
N ASN A 55 -11.76 -11.12 -8.19
CA ASN A 55 -10.48 -11.82 -8.25
C ASN A 55 -9.49 -11.11 -9.19
N GLU A 56 -9.95 -10.66 -10.36
CA GLU A 56 -9.11 -9.91 -11.30
C GLU A 56 -8.70 -8.55 -10.74
N LYS A 57 -9.64 -7.77 -10.20
CA LYS A 57 -9.32 -6.44 -9.66
C LYS A 57 -8.39 -6.46 -8.46
N ILE A 58 -8.48 -7.48 -7.62
CA ILE A 58 -7.53 -7.64 -6.52
C ILE A 58 -6.13 -7.93 -7.07
N LYS A 59 -5.99 -8.86 -8.02
CA LYS A 59 -4.69 -9.16 -8.64
C LYS A 59 -4.09 -7.90 -9.27
N ASP A 60 -4.86 -7.20 -10.10
CA ASP A 60 -4.46 -5.94 -10.74
C ASP A 60 -4.04 -4.86 -9.72
N TYR A 61 -4.74 -4.78 -8.58
CA TYR A 61 -4.41 -3.80 -7.55
C TYR A 61 -3.05 -4.09 -6.92
N PHE A 62 -2.77 -5.35 -6.56
CA PHE A 62 -1.50 -5.71 -5.94
C PHE A 62 -0.33 -5.64 -6.93
N GLU A 63 -0.53 -6.01 -8.19
CA GLU A 63 0.50 -5.86 -9.24
C GLU A 63 0.87 -4.39 -9.50
N ARG A 64 -0.10 -3.48 -9.41
CA ARG A 64 0.12 -2.04 -9.72
C ARG A 64 0.63 -1.23 -8.54
N ASN A 65 0.31 -1.64 -7.31
CA ASN A 65 0.61 -0.87 -6.10
C ASN A 65 1.74 -1.49 -5.26
N THR A 66 2.16 -2.72 -5.55
CA THR A 66 3.23 -3.41 -4.83
C THR A 66 4.21 -4.07 -5.81
N SER A 67 5.42 -4.35 -5.35
CA SER A 67 6.41 -5.14 -6.10
C SER A 67 6.33 -6.63 -5.79
N LEU A 68 5.21 -7.11 -5.23
CA LEU A 68 5.02 -8.50 -4.82
C LEU A 68 4.73 -9.39 -6.03
N THR A 69 5.29 -10.60 -6.03
CA THR A 69 5.01 -11.62 -7.04
C THR A 69 3.82 -12.46 -6.59
N ILE A 70 2.84 -12.65 -7.47
CA ILE A 70 1.66 -13.47 -7.17
C ILE A 70 2.04 -14.95 -7.35
N VAL A 71 1.83 -15.77 -6.33
CA VAL A 71 2.05 -17.22 -6.35
C VAL A 71 0.76 -17.96 -6.01
N ASP A 72 0.59 -19.17 -6.54
CA ASP A 72 -0.64 -19.95 -6.36
C ASP A 72 -0.77 -20.49 -4.92
N GLU A 73 0.35 -20.86 -4.28
CA GLU A 73 0.39 -21.39 -2.91
C GLU A 73 1.66 -20.96 -2.17
N ASN A 74 1.59 -20.92 -0.84
CA ASN A 74 2.70 -20.60 0.07
C ASN A 74 3.37 -19.24 -0.20
N GLY A 75 2.57 -18.21 -0.50
CA GLY A 75 3.06 -16.83 -0.48
C GLY A 75 3.50 -16.43 0.92
N ASP A 76 4.40 -15.45 1.00
CA ASP A 76 4.77 -14.82 2.28
C ASP A 76 3.55 -14.14 2.93
N LEU A 77 2.54 -13.80 2.11
CA LEU A 77 1.24 -13.23 2.45
C LEU A 77 0.06 -14.03 1.87
#